data_AF-A0A3C1KPU9-F1
#
_entry.id   AF-A0A3C1KPU9-F1
#
_cell.length_a   1.000
_cell.length_b   1.000
_cell.length_c   1.000
_cell.angle_alpha   90.00
_cell.angle_beta   90.00
_cell.angle_gamma   90.00
#
_symmetry.space_group_name_H-M   'P 1'
#
loop_
_entity.id
_entity.type
_entity.pdbx_description
1 polymer ?
#
loop_
_entity_poly.entity_id
_entity_poly.type
_entity_poly.pdbx_seq_one_letter_code
_entity_poly.pdbx_strand_id
1 'polypeptide(L)'
;ALDFTGIDPWHPFREAMSEEDAFSELFRIVRKEIRDQGCNRAILVGHNAHFDAGFVNAAVERCSIKRNPFHPFSFFDTATLAGLAYGQTVLAKACKEAGIAFDNAEAHSAAYDAERTADLFCDIVNRWKESGGWMPSYD
;
A
#
# COMPACT_ATOMS: atom_id res chain seq x y z
N ALA A 1 -15.55 -12.55 -4.83
CA ALA A 1 -14.58 -11.47 -5.11
C ALA A 1 -15.28 -10.30 -5.78
N LEU A 2 -15.88 -10.48 -6.96
CA LEU A 2 -16.59 -9.40 -7.66
C LEU A 2 -17.82 -8.89 -6.90
N ASP A 3 -18.61 -9.77 -6.27
CA ASP A 3 -19.73 -9.35 -5.42
C ASP A 3 -19.28 -8.54 -4.18
N PHE A 4 -18.02 -8.68 -3.78
CA PHE A 4 -17.43 -7.96 -2.65
C PHE A 4 -16.85 -6.61 -3.07
N THR A 5 -16.24 -6.52 -4.25
CA THR A 5 -15.66 -5.27 -4.77
C THR A 5 -16.62 -4.45 -5.62
N GLY A 6 -17.74 -5.03 -6.07
CA GLY A 6 -18.69 -4.42 -7.00
C GLY A 6 -18.15 -4.24 -8.43
N ILE A 7 -16.98 -4.79 -8.75
CA ILE A 7 -16.34 -4.62 -10.07
C ILE A 7 -17.05 -5.49 -11.10
N ASP A 8 -17.51 -4.89 -12.20
CA ASP A 8 -17.79 -5.58 -13.45
C ASP A 8 -16.56 -5.52 -14.37
N PRO A 9 -15.82 -6.63 -14.56
CA PRO A 9 -14.60 -6.64 -15.36
C PRO A 9 -14.81 -6.28 -16.84
N TRP A 10 -16.04 -6.46 -17.35
CA TRP A 10 -16.41 -6.31 -18.76
C TRP A 10 -17.12 -4.99 -19.05
N HIS A 11 -17.27 -4.13 -18.06
CA HIS A 11 -17.92 -2.84 -18.21
C HIS A 11 -17.18 -1.99 -19.27
N PRO A 12 -17.86 -1.48 -20.30
CA PRO A 12 -17.21 -0.83 -21.45
C PRO A 12 -16.47 0.46 -21.09
N PHE A 13 -16.87 1.12 -20.01
CA PHE A 13 -16.21 2.33 -19.49
C PHE A 13 -15.27 2.07 -18.32
N ARG A 14 -14.86 0.81 -18.09
CA ARG A 14 -13.88 0.47 -17.04
C ARG A 14 -12.47 0.96 -17.38
N GLU A 15 -12.20 1.26 -18.65
CA GLU A 15 -10.89 1.69 -19.16
C GLU A 15 -9.75 0.76 -18.69
N ALA A 16 -10.03 -0.54 -18.70
CA ALA A 16 -9.11 -1.55 -18.21
C ALA A 16 -7.82 -1.57 -19.05
N MET A 17 -6.69 -1.61 -18.37
CA MET A 17 -5.36 -1.74 -18.97
C MET A 17 -4.85 -3.17 -18.84
N SER A 18 -3.88 -3.54 -19.68
CA SER A 18 -3.16 -4.80 -19.49
C SER A 18 -2.32 -4.74 -18.20
N GLU A 19 -2.08 -5.90 -17.57
CA GLU A 19 -1.19 -5.97 -16.41
C GLU A 19 0.21 -5.44 -16.76
N GLU A 20 0.73 -5.76 -17.94
CA GLU A 20 2.05 -5.34 -18.40
C GLU A 20 2.16 -3.81 -18.47
N ASP A 21 1.17 -3.13 -19.05
CA ASP A 21 1.15 -1.66 -19.16
C ASP A 21 1.04 -1.01 -17.78
N ALA A 22 0.11 -1.49 -16.95
CA ALA A 22 -0.12 -0.96 -15.61
C ALA A 22 1.13 -1.08 -14.72
N PHE A 23 1.76 -2.27 -14.67
CA PHE A 23 2.96 -2.48 -13.88
C PHE A 23 4.19 -1.78 -14.46
N SER A 24 4.29 -1.65 -15.79
CA SER A 24 5.38 -0.90 -16.43
C SER A 24 5.35 0.58 -16.03
N GLU A 25 4.16 1.18 -16.01
CA GLU A 25 3.97 2.56 -15.55
C GLU A 25 4.25 2.70 -14.05
N LEU A 26 3.63 1.85 -13.22
CA LEU A 26 3.83 1.87 -11.76
C LEU A 26 5.31 1.75 -11.39
N PHE A 27 6.01 0.76 -11.95
CA PHE A 27 7.42 0.54 -11.63
C PHE A 27 8.34 1.62 -12.20
N ARG A 28 7.95 2.32 -13.26
CA ARG A 28 8.68 3.50 -13.73
C ARG A 28 8.61 4.63 -12.70
N ILE A 29 7.43 4.89 -12.14
CA ILE A 29 7.21 5.92 -11.10
C ILE A 29 7.98 5.54 -9.84
N VAL A 30 7.82 4.31 -9.33
CA VAL A 30 8.52 3.85 -8.12
C VAL A 30 10.05 3.93 -8.28
N ARG A 31 10.61 3.53 -9.42
CA ARG A 31 12.07 3.65 -9.67
C ARG A 31 12.54 5.10 -9.74
N LYS A 32 11.68 6.03 -10.15
CA LYS A 32 12.01 7.46 -10.10
C LYS A 32 12.11 7.92 -8.65
N GLU A 33 11.11 7.62 -7.82
CA GLU A 33 11.13 7.99 -6.40
C GLU A 33 12.30 7.35 -5.64
N ILE A 34 12.64 6.08 -5.90
CA ILE A 34 13.81 5.44 -5.29
C ILE A 34 15.09 6.25 -5.56
N ARG A 35 15.31 6.70 -6.81
CA ARG A 35 16.50 7.49 -7.15
C ARG A 35 16.45 8.87 -6.51
N ASP A 36 15.31 9.54 -6.58
CA ASP A 36 15.16 10.93 -6.14
C ASP A 36 15.30 11.04 -4.62
N GLN A 37 14.90 10.00 -3.86
CA GLN A 37 15.04 9.92 -2.40
C GLN A 37 16.36 9.27 -1.94
N GLY A 38 17.25 8.88 -2.87
CA GLY A 38 18.52 8.21 -2.52
C GLY A 38 18.35 6.82 -1.87
N CYS A 39 17.22 6.15 -2.12
CA CYS A 39 16.95 4.81 -1.61
C CYS A 39 17.56 3.73 -2.52
N ASN A 40 17.73 2.52 -1.99
CA ASN A 40 18.24 1.38 -2.75
C ASN A 40 17.13 0.53 -3.38
N ARG A 41 15.98 0.42 -2.70
CA ARG A 41 14.86 -0.45 -3.10
C ARG A 41 13.54 0.02 -2.49
N ALA A 42 12.41 -0.31 -3.10
CA ALA A 42 11.09 -0.08 -2.50
C ALA A 42 10.66 -1.25 -1.61
N ILE A 43 9.91 -0.94 -0.55
CA ILE A 43 9.22 -1.91 0.31
C ILE A 43 7.73 -1.62 0.22
N LEU A 44 6.93 -2.64 -0.08
CA LEU A 44 5.48 -2.48 -0.16
C LEU A 44 4.90 -2.24 1.24
N VAL A 45 4.04 -1.22 1.35
CA VAL A 45 3.20 -0.97 2.52
C VAL A 45 1.77 -1.36 2.16
N GLY A 46 1.10 -2.12 3.00
CA GLY A 46 -0.28 -2.57 2.76
C GLY A 46 -0.99 -2.97 4.05
N HIS A 47 -2.29 -3.25 4.01
CA HIS A 47 -3.06 -3.72 5.15
C HIS A 47 -3.38 -5.21 4.98
N ASN A 48 -2.72 -6.07 5.77
CA ASN A 48 -2.47 -7.48 5.43
C ASN A 48 -1.55 -7.62 4.21
N ALA A 49 -0.47 -6.83 4.18
CA ALA A 49 0.40 -6.58 3.02
C ALA A 49 0.91 -7.82 2.25
N HIS A 50 1.00 -8.98 2.90
CA HIS A 50 1.32 -10.26 2.24
C HIS A 50 0.35 -10.58 1.09
N PHE A 51 -0.94 -10.25 1.26
CA PHE A 51 -1.96 -10.46 0.24
C PHE A 51 -1.63 -9.67 -1.03
N ASP A 52 -1.48 -8.35 -0.93
CA ASP A 52 -1.18 -7.47 -2.06
C ASP A 52 0.16 -7.82 -2.72
N ALA A 53 1.20 -8.07 -1.90
CA ALA A 53 2.52 -8.47 -2.38
C ALA A 53 2.46 -9.78 -3.17
N GLY A 54 1.63 -10.74 -2.75
CA GLY A 54 1.38 -11.98 -3.48
C GLY A 54 0.81 -11.74 -4.88
N PHE A 55 -0.18 -10.87 -5.02
CA PHE A 55 -0.76 -10.51 -6.32
C PHE A 55 0.21 -9.75 -7.22
N VAL A 56 0.97 -8.80 -6.66
CA VAL A 56 2.03 -8.07 -7.40
C VAL A 56 3.09 -9.03 -7.92
N ASN A 57 3.61 -9.93 -7.08
CA ASN A 57 4.62 -10.90 -7.47
C ASN A 57 4.11 -11.86 -8.54
N ALA A 58 2.86 -12.34 -8.42
CA ALA A 58 2.26 -13.20 -9.43
C ALA A 58 2.06 -12.49 -10.78
N ALA A 59 1.69 -11.21 -10.78
CA ALA A 59 1.59 -10.41 -12.01
C ALA A 59 2.95 -10.17 -12.66
N VAL A 60 3.99 -9.90 -11.85
CA VAL A 60 5.38 -9.79 -12.30
C VAL A 60 5.84 -11.06 -13.01
N GLU A 61 5.52 -12.23 -12.46
CA GLU A 61 5.83 -13.52 -13.07
C GLU A 61 5.08 -13.74 -14.38
N ARG A 62 3.75 -13.55 -14.40
CA ARG A 62 2.92 -13.68 -15.61
C ARG A 62 3.39 -12.78 -16.75
N CYS A 63 3.75 -11.54 -16.44
CA CYS A 63 4.19 -10.54 -17.40
C CYS A 63 5.71 -10.59 -17.68
N SER A 64 6.44 -11.55 -17.10
CA SER A 64 7.90 -11.68 -17.27
C SER A 64 8.69 -10.37 -16.99
N ILE A 65 8.24 -9.59 -16.00
CA ILE A 65 8.82 -8.27 -15.70
C ILE A 65 10.18 -8.43 -15.01
N LYS A 66 11.26 -8.07 -15.72
CA LYS A 66 12.63 -8.26 -15.22
C LYS A 66 13.05 -7.28 -14.11
N ARG A 67 12.50 -6.06 -14.11
CA ARG A 67 12.95 -4.97 -13.24
C ARG A 67 11.88 -4.57 -12.21
N ASN A 68 11.55 -5.50 -11.32
CA ASN A 68 10.68 -5.23 -10.17
C ASN A 68 11.45 -4.42 -9.11
N PRO A 69 11.04 -3.16 -8.79
CA PRO A 69 11.71 -2.33 -7.80
C PRO A 69 11.39 -2.72 -6.35
N PHE A 70 10.35 -3.51 -6.11
CA PHE A 70 9.96 -3.93 -4.77
C PHE A 70 10.87 -5.02 -4.23
N HIS A 71 11.02 -5.04 -2.91
CA HIS A 71 11.63 -6.14 -2.19
C HIS A 71 10.76 -7.41 -2.32
N PRO A 72 11.33 -8.61 -2.56
CA PRO A 72 10.54 -9.77 -3.00
C PRO A 72 9.71 -10.45 -1.91
N PHE A 73 10.07 -10.26 -0.63
CA PHE A 73 9.38 -10.93 0.49
C PHE A 73 9.14 -10.04 1.73
N SER A 74 9.97 -9.02 1.96
CA SER A 74 9.70 -8.02 3.00
C SER A 74 8.67 -6.97 2.57
N PHE A 75 7.75 -6.66 3.49
CA PHE A 75 6.71 -5.64 3.38
C PHE A 75 6.42 -5.05 4.77
N PHE A 76 5.87 -3.83 4.81
CA PHE A 76 5.35 -3.23 6.03
C PHE A 76 3.84 -3.43 6.09
N ASP A 77 3.40 -4.21 7.08
CA ASP A 77 1.99 -4.54 7.27
C ASP A 77 1.34 -3.59 8.29
N THR A 78 0.43 -2.74 7.81
CA THR A 78 -0.29 -1.78 8.64
C THR A 78 -1.29 -2.44 9.57
N ALA A 79 -1.74 -3.68 9.33
CA ALA A 79 -2.57 -4.40 10.31
C ALA A 79 -1.77 -4.71 11.58
N THR A 80 -0.51 -5.14 11.42
CA THR A 80 0.43 -5.33 12.52
C THR A 80 0.78 -4.01 13.21
N LEU A 81 1.12 -2.98 12.44
CA LEU A 81 1.51 -1.66 12.99
C LEU A 81 0.35 -0.98 13.73
N ALA A 82 -0.88 -1.05 13.20
CA ALA A 82 -2.06 -0.52 13.86
C ALA A 82 -2.45 -1.33 15.10
N GLY A 83 -2.22 -2.64 15.11
CA GLY A 83 -2.35 -3.46 16.30
C GLY A 83 -1.46 -2.96 17.44
N LEU A 84 -0.24 -2.54 17.13
CA LEU A 84 0.68 -1.94 18.09
C LEU A 84 0.25 -0.52 18.52
N ALA A 85 -0.05 0.36 17.56
CA ALA A 85 -0.26 1.78 17.84
C ALA A 85 -1.66 2.11 18.39
N TYR A 86 -2.68 1.35 17.95
CA TYR A 86 -4.10 1.64 18.18
C TYR A 86 -4.89 0.45 18.75
N GLY A 87 -4.28 -0.73 18.89
CA GLY A 87 -4.98 -1.93 19.34
C GLY A 87 -6.04 -2.43 18.35
N GLN A 88 -5.95 -2.03 17.07
CA GLN A 88 -6.90 -2.37 16.02
C GLN A 88 -6.20 -2.98 14.81
N THR A 89 -6.76 -4.06 14.27
CA THR A 89 -6.24 -4.75 13.08
C THR A 89 -7.15 -4.63 11.87
N VAL A 90 -8.30 -3.96 12.00
CA VAL A 90 -9.22 -3.68 10.89
C VAL A 90 -9.01 -2.25 10.44
N LEU A 91 -8.69 -2.04 9.16
CA LEU A 91 -8.35 -0.72 8.59
C LEU A 91 -9.32 0.39 9.03
N ALA A 92 -10.63 0.21 8.81
CA ALA A 92 -11.64 1.19 9.17
C ALA A 92 -11.63 1.55 10.67
N LYS A 93 -11.39 0.57 11.55
CA LYS A 93 -11.30 0.81 13.00
C LYS A 93 -9.99 1.50 13.36
N ALA A 94 -8.88 1.08 12.75
CA ALA A 94 -7.57 1.72 12.95
C ALA A 94 -7.59 3.19 12.52
N CYS A 95 -8.12 3.49 11.33
CA CYS A 95 -8.31 4.86 10.85
C CYS A 95 -9.17 5.68 11.82
N LYS A 96 -10.29 5.11 12.30
CA LYS A 96 -11.15 5.79 13.29
C LYS A 96 -10.40 6.14 14.59
N GLU A 97 -9.63 5.20 15.15
CA GLU A 97 -8.83 5.44 16.36
C GLU A 97 -7.69 6.45 16.12
N ALA A 98 -7.14 6.48 14.91
CA ALA A 98 -6.15 7.47 14.47
C ALA A 98 -6.75 8.85 14.15
N GLY A 99 -8.09 9.01 14.22
CA GLY A 99 -8.77 10.25 13.84
C GLY A 99 -8.81 10.52 12.32
N ILE A 100 -8.54 9.51 11.50
CA ILE A 100 -8.61 9.56 10.04
C ILE A 100 -10.04 9.24 9.62
N ALA A 101 -10.65 10.10 8.81
CA ALA A 101 -11.99 9.88 8.27
C ALA A 101 -12.01 8.64 7.38
N PHE A 102 -13.00 7.76 7.60
CA PHE A 102 -13.17 6.53 6.83
C PHE A 102 -14.65 6.37 6.44
N ASP A 103 -14.92 6.34 5.14
CA ASP A 103 -16.22 6.09 4.56
C ASP A 103 -16.33 4.62 4.15
N ASN A 104 -17.27 3.90 4.78
CA ASN A 104 -17.51 2.50 4.45
C ASN A 104 -18.15 2.32 3.07
N ALA A 105 -18.74 3.38 2.48
CA ALA A 105 -19.31 3.33 1.13
C ALA A 105 -18.22 3.37 0.05
N GLU A 106 -17.06 3.97 0.34
CA GLU A 106 -15.90 4.02 -0.57
C GLU A 106 -14.91 2.88 -0.33
N ALA A 107 -15.08 2.13 0.78
CA ALA A 107 -14.31 0.94 1.06
C ALA A 107 -14.39 -0.05 -0.11
N HIS A 108 -13.31 -0.81 -0.33
CA HIS A 108 -13.16 -1.76 -1.43
C HIS A 108 -12.84 -1.14 -2.80
N SER A 109 -12.75 0.19 -2.90
CA SER A 109 -11.98 0.84 -3.95
C SER A 109 -10.50 0.77 -3.62
N ALA A 110 -9.69 0.19 -4.51
CA ALA A 110 -8.25 0.08 -4.30
C ALA A 110 -7.57 1.44 -4.10
N ALA A 111 -8.05 2.50 -4.78
CA ALA A 111 -7.52 3.85 -4.62
C ALA A 111 -7.82 4.42 -3.22
N TYR A 112 -9.05 4.25 -2.75
CA TYR A 112 -9.47 4.73 -1.43
C TYR A 112 -8.74 3.99 -0.31
N ASP A 113 -8.70 2.66 -0.39
CA ASP A 113 -8.02 1.84 0.62
C ASP A 113 -6.51 2.14 0.64
N ALA A 114 -5.89 2.39 -0.53
CA ALA A 114 -4.48 2.78 -0.60
C ALA A 114 -4.22 4.15 0.03
N GLU A 115 -5.07 5.15 -0.21
CA GLU A 115 -4.97 6.48 0.39
C GLU A 115 -5.11 6.42 1.91
N ARG A 116 -6.15 5.76 2.42
CA ARG A 116 -6.36 5.59 3.87
C ARG A 116 -5.26 4.77 4.54
N THR A 117 -4.72 3.76 3.85
CA THR A 117 -3.59 2.98 4.35
C THR A 117 -2.31 3.84 4.42
N ALA A 118 -2.08 4.71 3.43
CA ALA A 118 -0.94 5.63 3.43
C ALA A 118 -1.05 6.65 4.58
N ASP A 119 -2.22 7.25 4.78
CA ASP A 119 -2.48 8.16 5.90
C ASP A 119 -2.21 7.49 7.24
N LEU A 120 -2.73 6.27 7.44
CA LEU A 120 -2.53 5.49 8.66
C LEU A 120 -1.07 5.14 8.89
N PHE A 121 -0.34 4.73 7.84
CA PHE A 121 1.09 4.41 7.95
C PHE A 121 1.91 5.65 8.35
N CYS A 122 1.67 6.78 7.69
CA CYS A 122 2.35 8.05 8.00
C CYS A 122 2.06 8.49 9.44
N ASP A 123 0.80 8.43 9.86
CA ASP A 123 0.39 8.78 11.22
C ASP A 123 1.08 7.91 12.28
N ILE A 124 1.12 6.58 12.10
CA ILE A 124 1.81 5.68 13.04
C ILE A 124 3.31 6.00 13.14
N VAL A 125 3.99 6.23 12.01
CA VAL A 125 5.42 6.57 11.98
C VAL A 125 5.67 7.92 12.67
N ASN A 126 4.83 8.92 12.38
CA ASN A 126 4.94 10.25 12.98
C ASN A 126 4.67 10.22 14.49
N ARG A 127 3.66 9.47 14.94
CA ARG A 127 3.35 9.28 16.35
C ARG A 127 4.52 8.68 17.12
N TRP A 128 5.20 7.69 16.55
CA TRP A 128 6.39 7.09 17.15
C TRP A 128 7.53 8.11 17.31
N LYS A 129 7.75 8.95 16.28
CA LYS A 129 8.70 10.07 16.33
C LYS A 129 8.33 11.10 17.39
N GLU A 130 7.07 11.55 17.43
CA GLU A 130 6.57 12.52 18.40
C GLU A 130 6.65 12.02 19.85
N SER A 131 6.53 10.71 20.05
CA SER A 131 6.71 10.06 21.35
C SER A 131 8.17 9.89 21.77
N GLY A 132 9.13 10.41 20.97
CA GLY A 132 10.57 10.29 21.21
C GLY A 132 11.17 8.93 20.87
N GLY A 133 10.40 8.03 20.24
CA GLY A 133 10.86 6.68 19.87
C GLY A 133 11.80 6.65 18.65
N TRP A 134 11.87 7.76 17.90
CA TRP A 134 12.82 7.95 16.81
C TRP A 134 13.38 9.38 16.86
N MET A 135 14.63 9.51 17.31
CA MET A 135 15.38 10.77 17.26
C MET A 135 16.49 10.59 16.22
N PRO A 136 16.33 11.10 14.99
CA PRO A 136 17.41 11.03 14.02
C PRO A 136 18.57 11.90 14.54
N SER A 137 19.73 11.28 14.73
CA SER A 137 20.98 12.01 14.89
C SER A 137 21.27 12.70 13.55
N TYR A 138 21.19 14.02 13.53
CA TYR A 138 21.76 14.81 12.45
C TYR A 138 23.27 14.88 12.72
N ASP A 139 24.04 14.07 12.00
CA ASP A 139 25.47 14.28 11.82
C ASP A 139 25.72 15.37 10.76
#